data_AF-B6YS66-F1
#
_entry.id   AF-B6YS66-F1
#
_cell.length_a   1.000
_cell.length_b   1.000
_cell.length_c   1.000
_cell.angle_alpha   90.00
_cell.angle_beta   90.00
_cell.angle_gamma   90.00
#
_symmetry.space_group_name_H-M   'P 1'
#
loop_
_entity.id
_entity.type
_entity.pdbx_description
1 polymer ?
#
loop_
_entity_poly.entity_id
_entity_poly.type
_entity_poly.pdbx_seq_one_letter_code
_entity_poly.pdbx_strand_id
1 'polypeptide(L)'
;MKYKILLLLSLFTFSAFPKAPRSTAPSKNSHPSLYSIAKKLQDEVVSLETEEQRLIDNENEFIPERNSLIDDIDEVLRKIDNGEITYRNDEINNIWDKINDLDHEFKEFYKSGKTAQNLNDRKLAVECKLEENPKLKNLIYMDRLYDKINEYNDLCDTNKWVIYNNKADTFISKAKNLPYYLTSEDSQELVPSEEEPMASEEKSPEGGK
;
A
#
# COMPACT_ATOMS: atom_id res chain seq x y z
N MET A 1 5.77 -11.83 -38.71
CA MET A 1 4.50 -12.36 -39.26
C MET A 1 3.54 -11.20 -39.44
N LYS A 2 2.88 -11.14 -40.59
CA LYS A 2 2.07 -10.01 -41.08
C LYS A 2 0.60 -10.29 -40.77
N TYR A 3 -0.14 -9.33 -40.22
CA TYR A 3 -1.59 -9.28 -40.38
C TYR A 3 -1.98 -7.97 -41.06
N LYS A 4 -2.34 -8.11 -42.34
CA LYS A 4 -3.15 -7.17 -43.11
C LYS A 4 -4.61 -7.42 -42.71
N ILE A 5 -5.33 -6.41 -42.26
CA ILE A 5 -6.79 -6.38 -42.37
C ILE A 5 -7.14 -5.17 -43.24
N LEU A 6 -7.50 -5.50 -44.47
CA LEU A 6 -8.25 -4.65 -45.38
C LEU A 6 -9.72 -4.69 -44.94
N LEU A 7 -10.35 -3.53 -44.82
CA LEU A 7 -11.78 -3.41 -45.08
C LEU A 7 -12.02 -2.10 -45.84
N LEU A 8 -12.30 -2.28 -47.13
CA LEU A 8 -12.55 -1.27 -48.13
C LEU A 8 -14.06 -1.07 -48.30
N LEU A 9 -14.41 0.19 -48.61
CA LEU A 9 -15.52 0.63 -49.46
C LEU A 9 -16.95 0.54 -48.94
N SER A 10 -17.57 1.72 -48.78
CA SER A 10 -18.72 2.04 -49.62
C SER A 10 -18.90 3.55 -49.83
N LEU A 11 -18.72 3.94 -51.10
CA LEU A 11 -19.55 4.86 -51.90
C LEU A 11 -19.50 6.36 -51.60
N PHE A 12 -18.71 7.04 -52.43
CA PHE A 12 -19.00 8.36 -52.96
C PHE A 12 -20.38 8.38 -53.64
N THR A 13 -21.24 9.31 -53.23
CA THR A 13 -22.20 9.95 -54.13
C THR A 13 -22.05 11.46 -54.00
N PHE A 14 -21.51 12.07 -55.04
CA PHE A 14 -21.65 13.50 -55.30
C PHE A 14 -23.14 13.80 -55.50
N SER A 15 -23.70 14.68 -54.67
CA SER A 15 -24.93 15.40 -54.97
C SER A 15 -24.74 16.88 -54.65
N ALA A 16 -25.29 17.71 -55.53
CA ALA A 16 -25.08 19.14 -55.59
C ALA A 16 -25.36 19.87 -54.26
N PHE A 17 -24.44 20.73 -53.84
CA PHE A 17 -24.65 21.63 -52.72
C PHE A 17 -25.71 22.68 -53.09
N PRO A 18 -26.83 22.81 -52.34
CA PRO A 18 -27.60 24.03 -52.38
C PRO A 18 -26.78 25.15 -51.72
N LYS A 19 -26.80 26.34 -52.33
CA LYS A 19 -26.16 27.54 -51.79
C LYS A 19 -26.83 27.92 -50.47
N ALA A 20 -26.17 27.68 -49.34
CA ALA A 20 -26.68 28.02 -48.03
C ALA A 20 -26.73 29.55 -47.83
N PRO A 21 -27.78 30.10 -47.20
CA PRO A 21 -27.83 31.51 -46.83
C PRO A 21 -26.76 31.81 -45.77
N ARG A 22 -26.10 32.96 -45.88
CA ARG A 22 -25.18 33.49 -44.86
C ARG A 22 -25.97 33.69 -43.55
N SER A 23 -25.81 32.76 -42.62
CA SER A 23 -26.27 32.93 -41.24
C SER A 23 -25.11 33.46 -40.39
N THR A 24 -25.21 34.74 -40.00
CA THR A 24 -24.37 35.37 -38.98
C THR A 24 -24.99 35.14 -37.60
N ALA A 25 -24.95 33.90 -37.14
CA ALA A 25 -25.15 33.55 -35.73
C ALA A 25 -23.92 32.76 -35.26
N PRO A 26 -23.32 33.07 -34.10
CA PRO A 26 -22.19 32.31 -33.59
C PRO A 26 -22.66 30.89 -33.30
N SER A 27 -22.10 29.93 -34.04
CA SER A 27 -22.35 28.51 -33.82
C SER A 27 -21.92 28.14 -32.40
N LYS A 28 -22.87 27.76 -31.55
CA LYS A 28 -22.62 27.16 -30.23
C LYS A 28 -21.98 25.76 -30.31
N ASN A 29 -21.70 25.28 -31.53
CA ASN A 29 -21.15 23.96 -31.82
C ASN A 29 -19.79 24.07 -32.55
N SER A 30 -18.89 24.96 -32.13
CA SER A 30 -17.53 24.92 -32.65
C SER A 30 -16.82 23.70 -32.07
N HIS A 31 -16.44 22.74 -32.94
CA HIS A 31 -15.51 21.69 -32.54
C HIS A 31 -14.31 22.32 -31.82
N PRO A 32 -13.87 21.76 -30.68
CA PRO A 32 -12.73 22.29 -29.96
C PRO A 32 -11.53 22.36 -30.89
N SER A 33 -10.85 23.51 -30.90
CA SER A 33 -9.66 23.69 -31.72
C SER A 33 -8.58 22.71 -31.27
N LEU A 34 -7.69 22.33 -32.19
CA LEU A 34 -6.55 21.45 -31.87
C LEU A 34 -5.73 21.99 -30.67
N TYR A 35 -5.62 23.32 -30.57
CA TYR A 35 -4.98 23.99 -29.44
C TYR A 35 -5.73 23.77 -28.12
N SER A 36 -7.06 23.85 -28.10
CA SER A 36 -7.81 23.65 -26.84
C SER A 36 -7.81 22.19 -26.39
N ILE A 37 -7.76 21.24 -27.34
CA ILE A 37 -7.56 19.82 -27.04
C ILE A 37 -6.16 19.60 -26.46
N ALA A 38 -5.13 20.14 -27.12
CA ALA A 38 -3.75 20.02 -26.67
C ALA A 38 -3.58 20.61 -25.27
N LYS A 39 -4.13 21.80 -25.00
CA LYS A 39 -4.07 22.41 -23.67
C LYS A 39 -4.66 21.49 -22.60
N LYS A 40 -5.87 20.95 -22.82
CA LYS A 40 -6.51 20.04 -21.84
C LYS A 40 -5.72 18.76 -21.60
N LEU A 41 -5.10 18.20 -22.64
CA LEU A 41 -4.22 17.05 -22.50
C LEU A 41 -2.96 17.39 -21.73
N GLN A 42 -2.35 18.54 -22.00
CA GLN A 42 -1.16 18.97 -21.26
C GLN A 42 -1.49 19.23 -19.79
N ASP A 43 -2.65 19.84 -19.49
CA ASP A 43 -3.12 20.04 -18.11
C ASP A 43 -3.31 18.68 -17.40
N GLU A 44 -3.84 17.67 -18.09
CA GLU A 44 -3.97 16.30 -17.55
C GLU A 44 -2.59 15.66 -17.27
N VAL A 45 -1.63 15.81 -18.18
CA VAL A 45 -0.26 15.31 -17.99
C VAL A 45 0.40 15.97 -16.79
N VAL A 46 0.24 17.28 -16.61
CA VAL A 46 0.77 18.00 -15.44
C VAL A 46 0.09 17.53 -14.14
N SER A 47 -1.21 17.20 -14.19
CA SER A 47 -1.89 16.59 -13.04
C SER A 47 -1.30 15.23 -12.70
N LEU A 48 -1.08 14.37 -13.71
CA LEU A 48 -0.44 13.07 -13.52
C LEU A 48 0.98 13.24 -12.95
N GLU A 49 1.79 14.16 -13.48
CA GLU A 49 3.12 14.47 -12.93
C GLU A 49 3.07 14.82 -11.44
N THR A 50 2.09 15.64 -11.04
CA THR A 50 1.92 16.07 -9.65
C THR A 50 1.52 14.91 -8.74
N GLU A 51 0.67 14.02 -9.22
CA GLU A 51 0.21 12.87 -8.44
C GLU A 51 1.30 11.79 -8.33
N GLU A 52 2.05 11.52 -9.40
CA GLU A 52 3.23 10.65 -9.36
C GLU A 52 4.31 11.20 -8.42
N GLN A 53 4.56 12.52 -8.42
CA GLN A 53 5.48 13.14 -7.46
C GLN A 53 5.06 12.89 -6.01
N ARG A 54 3.76 12.96 -5.70
CA ARG A 54 3.26 12.65 -4.35
C ARG A 54 3.53 11.20 -3.97
N LEU A 55 3.39 10.25 -4.91
CA LEU A 55 3.73 8.85 -4.65
C LEU A 55 5.22 8.69 -4.33
N ILE A 56 6.09 9.37 -5.09
CA ILE A 56 7.54 9.42 -4.83
C ILE A 56 7.85 10.00 -3.45
N ASP A 57 7.25 11.14 -3.11
CA ASP A 57 7.47 11.82 -1.83
C ASP A 57 7.10 10.91 -0.66
N ASN A 58 5.95 10.24 -0.76
CA ASN A 58 5.47 9.30 0.27
C ASN A 58 6.39 8.07 0.38
N GLU A 59 6.81 7.45 -0.73
CA GLU A 59 7.73 6.31 -0.66
C GLU A 59 9.08 6.71 -0.04
N ASN A 60 9.57 7.91 -0.34
CA ASN A 60 10.78 8.46 0.28
C ASN A 60 10.64 8.71 1.79
N GLU A 61 9.43 9.00 2.28
CA GLU A 61 9.14 9.12 3.71
C GLU A 61 9.20 7.76 4.42
N PHE A 62 8.69 6.70 3.78
CA PHE A 62 8.69 5.34 4.34
C PHE A 62 10.04 4.64 4.29
N ILE A 63 10.91 4.95 3.32
CA ILE A 63 12.20 4.26 3.14
C ILE A 63 13.08 4.30 4.42
N PRO A 64 13.32 5.47 5.05
CA PRO A 64 14.11 5.56 6.27
C PRO A 64 13.50 4.78 7.43
N GLU A 65 12.19 4.89 7.63
CA GLU A 65 11.49 4.21 8.72
C GLU A 65 11.57 2.69 8.59
N ARG A 66 11.27 2.16 7.40
CA ARG A 66 11.41 0.73 7.09
C ARG A 66 12.84 0.25 7.33
N ASN A 67 13.84 1.00 6.87
CA ASN A 67 15.23 0.59 7.03
C ASN A 67 15.66 0.61 8.51
N SER A 68 15.26 1.62 9.27
CA SER A 68 15.52 1.67 10.72
C SER A 68 14.84 0.51 11.44
N LEU A 69 13.60 0.16 11.06
CA LEU A 69 12.88 -0.95 11.65
C LEU A 69 13.51 -2.30 11.31
N ILE A 70 14.06 -2.47 10.10
CA ILE A 70 14.85 -3.65 9.73
C ILE A 70 16.04 -3.83 10.69
N ASP A 71 16.79 -2.76 10.94
CA ASP A 71 17.96 -2.80 11.83
C ASP A 71 17.55 -3.10 13.28
N ASP A 72 16.46 -2.49 13.75
CA ASP A 72 15.90 -2.74 15.08
C ASP A 72 15.44 -4.20 15.22
N ILE A 73 14.78 -4.76 14.20
CA ILE A 73 14.35 -6.17 14.17
C ILE A 73 15.57 -7.09 14.23
N ASP A 74 16.62 -6.81 13.45
CA ASP A 74 17.84 -7.64 13.42
C ASP A 74 18.53 -7.68 14.78
N GLU A 75 18.62 -6.54 15.46
CA GLU A 75 19.23 -6.47 16.78
C GLU A 75 18.41 -7.27 17.81
N VAL A 76 17.08 -7.14 17.80
CA VAL A 76 16.22 -7.90 18.72
C VAL A 76 16.26 -9.40 18.40
N LEU A 77 16.25 -9.79 17.12
CA LEU A 77 16.41 -11.19 16.72
C LEU A 77 17.74 -11.77 17.21
N ARG A 78 18.84 -11.02 17.10
CA ARG A 78 20.15 -11.41 17.63
C ARG A 78 20.10 -11.63 19.15
N LYS A 79 19.46 -10.73 19.89
CA LYS A 79 19.29 -10.88 21.35
C LYS A 79 18.47 -12.11 21.72
N ILE A 80 17.40 -12.41 20.99
CA ILE A 80 16.61 -13.64 21.17
C ILE A 80 17.48 -14.88 20.94
N ASP A 81 18.24 -14.91 19.84
CA ASP A 81 19.07 -16.06 19.46
C ASP A 81 20.23 -16.30 20.43
N ASN A 82 20.76 -15.24 21.03
CA ASN A 82 21.77 -15.32 22.08
C ASN A 82 21.21 -15.64 23.47
N GLY A 83 19.87 -15.72 23.63
CA GLY A 83 19.22 -15.89 24.92
C GLY A 83 19.33 -14.68 25.86
N GLU A 84 19.65 -13.50 25.32
CA GLU A 84 19.61 -12.22 26.05
C GLU A 84 18.16 -11.79 26.32
N ILE A 85 17.25 -12.13 25.39
CA ILE A 85 15.79 -12.00 25.56
C ILE A 85 15.18 -13.41 25.61
N THR A 86 14.66 -13.79 26.78
CA THR A 86 14.08 -15.12 27.01
C THR A 86 12.57 -15.11 27.25
N TYR A 87 11.97 -13.93 27.39
CA TYR A 87 10.54 -13.70 27.57
C TYR A 87 10.09 -12.47 26.79
N ARG A 88 8.79 -12.34 26.54
CA ARG A 88 8.24 -11.12 25.93
C ARG A 88 8.41 -9.93 26.87
N ASN A 89 9.08 -8.88 26.40
CA ASN A 89 9.39 -7.67 27.14
C ASN A 89 9.02 -6.41 26.33
N ASP A 90 9.32 -5.24 26.87
CA ASP A 90 9.02 -3.96 26.24
C ASP A 90 9.75 -3.76 24.91
N GLU A 91 10.95 -4.33 24.73
CA GLU A 91 11.65 -4.28 23.45
C GLU A 91 10.86 -5.03 22.37
N ILE A 92 10.34 -6.23 22.67
CA ILE A 92 9.49 -7.00 21.76
C ILE A 92 8.20 -6.24 21.43
N ASN A 93 7.54 -5.66 22.45
CA ASN A 93 6.30 -4.91 22.25
C ASN A 93 6.54 -3.66 21.38
N ASN A 94 7.63 -2.93 21.62
CA ASN A 94 7.99 -1.77 20.83
C ASN A 94 8.23 -2.11 19.34
N ILE A 95 8.87 -3.24 19.04
CA ILE A 95 9.01 -3.70 17.65
C ILE A 95 7.65 -4.07 17.04
N TRP A 96 6.77 -4.73 17.80
CA TRP A 96 5.41 -5.01 17.32
C TRP A 96 4.63 -3.74 17.01
N ASP A 97 4.70 -2.73 17.88
CA ASP A 97 4.02 -1.47 17.69
C ASP A 97 4.54 -0.76 16.44
N LYS A 98 5.87 -0.66 16.27
CA LYS A 98 6.48 -0.11 15.05
C LYS A 98 6.08 -0.86 13.77
N ILE A 99 6.04 -2.19 13.80
CA ILE A 99 5.56 -3.00 12.67
C ILE A 99 4.10 -2.65 12.36
N ASN A 100 3.24 -2.57 13.38
CA ASN A 100 1.83 -2.27 13.21
C ASN A 100 1.60 -0.85 12.68
N ASP A 101 2.36 0.13 13.17
CA ASP A 101 2.29 1.52 12.74
C ASP A 101 2.69 1.64 11.27
N LEU A 102 3.85 1.09 10.89
CA LEU A 102 4.30 1.08 9.49
C LEU A 102 3.30 0.35 8.58
N ASP A 103 2.74 -0.78 9.02
CA ASP A 103 1.70 -1.50 8.29
C ASP A 103 0.41 -0.70 8.16
N HIS A 104 0.04 0.08 9.18
CA HIS A 104 -1.16 0.92 9.18
C HIS A 104 -0.99 2.08 8.21
N GLU A 105 0.12 2.81 8.30
CA GLU A 105 0.42 3.94 7.41
C GLU A 105 0.56 3.47 5.96
N PHE A 106 1.24 2.36 5.73
CA PHE A 106 1.34 1.75 4.40
C PHE A 106 -0.04 1.32 3.88
N LYS A 107 -0.88 0.71 4.72
CA LYS A 107 -2.26 0.36 4.32
C LYS A 107 -3.13 1.57 4.10
N GLU A 108 -3.01 2.68 4.81
CA GLU A 108 -3.79 3.89 4.54
C GLU A 108 -3.34 4.54 3.23
N PHE A 109 -2.03 4.52 2.94
CA PHE A 109 -1.48 4.93 1.66
C PHE A 109 -1.97 4.04 0.50
N TYR A 110 -1.90 2.70 0.65
CA TYR A 110 -2.26 1.71 -0.38
C TYR A 110 -3.73 1.24 -0.38
N LYS A 111 -4.55 1.53 0.64
CA LYS A 111 -6.03 1.42 0.56
C LYS A 111 -6.59 2.34 -0.53
N SER A 112 -5.76 3.27 -0.97
CA SER A 112 -5.89 3.95 -2.25
C SER A 112 -5.32 3.11 -3.43
N GLY A 113 -5.43 1.77 -3.45
CA GLY A 113 -5.10 0.95 -4.64
C GLY A 113 -5.87 1.39 -5.90
N LYS A 114 -6.95 2.15 -5.68
CA LYS A 114 -7.64 2.96 -6.66
C LYS A 114 -6.76 4.04 -7.31
N THR A 115 -5.85 4.69 -6.60
CA THR A 115 -4.93 5.75 -7.05
C THR A 115 -3.93 5.24 -8.08
N ALA A 116 -3.16 4.18 -7.80
CA ALA A 116 -2.20 3.65 -8.78
C ALA A 116 -2.90 3.14 -10.06
N GLN A 117 -4.04 2.44 -9.89
CA GLN A 117 -4.84 2.00 -11.03
C GLN A 117 -5.46 3.19 -11.79
N ASN A 118 -5.96 4.20 -11.08
CA ASN A 118 -6.53 5.42 -11.67
C ASN A 118 -5.47 6.23 -12.45
N LEU A 119 -4.25 6.35 -11.92
CA LEU A 119 -3.14 7.01 -12.60
C LEU A 119 -2.79 6.27 -13.89
N ASN A 120 -2.71 4.93 -13.85
CA ASN A 120 -2.42 4.15 -15.04
C ASN A 120 -3.57 4.23 -16.07
N ASP A 121 -4.84 4.19 -15.64
CA ASP A 121 -6.00 4.34 -16.53
C ASP A 121 -6.02 5.72 -17.22
N ARG A 122 -5.72 6.78 -16.47
CA ARG A 122 -5.64 8.15 -17.00
C ARG A 122 -4.46 8.34 -17.94
N LYS A 123 -3.30 7.77 -17.61
CA LYS A 123 -2.13 7.74 -18.49
C LYS A 123 -2.47 7.05 -19.81
N LEU A 124 -3.08 5.87 -19.75
CA LEU A 124 -3.53 5.13 -20.94
C LEU A 124 -4.52 5.96 -21.77
N ALA A 125 -5.45 6.67 -21.12
CA ALA A 125 -6.39 7.54 -21.82
C ALA A 125 -5.70 8.72 -22.54
N VAL A 126 -4.61 9.26 -21.98
CA VAL A 126 -3.77 10.26 -22.65
C VAL A 126 -3.03 9.62 -23.83
N GLU A 127 -2.37 8.50 -23.62
CA GLU A 127 -1.59 7.78 -24.65
C GLU A 127 -2.46 7.42 -25.87
N CYS A 128 -3.66 6.87 -25.64
CA CYS A 128 -4.63 6.56 -26.71
C CYS A 128 -4.98 7.81 -27.54
N LYS A 129 -5.24 8.96 -26.90
CA LYS A 129 -5.57 10.21 -27.60
C LYS A 129 -4.40 10.73 -28.43
N LEU A 130 -3.17 10.56 -27.96
CA LEU A 130 -1.96 10.95 -28.68
C LEU A 130 -1.70 10.02 -29.88
N GLU A 131 -1.99 8.73 -29.74
CA GLU A 131 -1.87 7.74 -30.82
C GLU A 131 -2.90 7.99 -31.93
N GLU A 132 -4.14 8.28 -31.57
CA GLU A 132 -5.21 8.65 -32.52
C GLU A 132 -4.93 9.96 -33.27
N ASN A 133 -4.12 10.85 -32.70
CA ASN A 133 -3.88 12.20 -33.21
C ASN A 133 -2.38 12.56 -33.22
N PRO A 134 -1.61 12.16 -34.26
CA PRO A 134 -0.18 12.42 -34.34
C PRO A 134 0.22 13.90 -34.24
N LYS A 135 -0.68 14.82 -34.62
CA LYS A 135 -0.46 16.27 -34.47
C LYS A 135 -0.43 16.72 -33.00
N LEU A 136 -1.16 16.04 -32.12
CA LEU A 136 -1.14 16.30 -30.68
C LEU A 136 0.15 15.78 -30.05
N LYS A 137 0.68 14.66 -30.56
CA LYS A 137 1.95 14.08 -30.06
C LYS A 137 3.12 15.07 -30.09
N ASN A 138 3.17 15.96 -31.07
CA ASN A 138 4.20 17.00 -31.15
C ASN A 138 3.96 18.20 -30.23
N LEU A 139 2.76 18.31 -29.64
CA LEU A 139 2.34 19.43 -28.81
C LEU A 139 2.27 19.08 -27.32
N ILE A 140 2.20 17.79 -26.99
CA ILE A 140 2.13 17.29 -25.63
C ILE A 140 3.48 16.73 -25.22
N TYR A 141 3.97 17.19 -24.09
CA TYR A 141 5.24 16.76 -23.52
C TYR A 141 5.00 15.72 -22.41
N MET A 142 5.42 14.48 -22.65
CA MET A 142 5.21 13.33 -21.75
C MET A 142 6.48 12.91 -20.99
N ASP A 143 7.66 13.37 -21.42
CA ASP A 143 8.94 12.82 -20.94
C ASP A 143 9.08 12.97 -19.41
N ARG A 144 8.69 14.13 -18.86
CA ARG A 144 8.72 14.36 -17.40
C ARG A 144 7.79 13.42 -16.63
N LEU A 145 6.63 13.08 -17.18
CA LEU A 145 5.74 12.09 -16.58
C LEU A 145 6.39 10.71 -16.57
N TYR A 146 7.02 10.30 -17.69
CA TYR A 146 7.72 9.03 -17.75
C TYR A 146 8.93 8.97 -16.80
N ASP A 147 9.67 10.07 -16.65
CA ASP A 147 10.77 10.15 -15.68
C ASP A 147 10.26 9.89 -14.26
N LYS A 148 9.13 10.49 -13.88
CA LYS A 148 8.51 10.29 -12.56
C LYS A 148 8.01 8.87 -12.35
N ILE A 149 7.37 8.28 -13.36
CA ILE A 149 6.93 6.88 -13.29
C ILE A 149 8.13 5.94 -13.10
N ASN A 150 9.23 6.17 -13.81
CA ASN A 150 10.44 5.37 -13.66
C ASN A 150 11.06 5.54 -12.27
N GLU A 151 11.16 6.78 -11.78
CA GLU A 151 11.63 7.09 -10.43
C GLU A 151 10.80 6.37 -9.36
N TYR A 152 9.47 6.41 -9.47
CA TYR A 152 8.59 5.69 -8.56
C TYR A 152 8.79 4.17 -8.62
N ASN A 153 8.88 3.59 -9.81
CA ASN A 153 9.12 2.15 -9.98
C ASN A 153 10.46 1.70 -9.37
N ASP A 154 11.50 2.52 -9.50
CA ASP A 154 12.82 2.24 -8.90
C ASP A 154 12.76 2.31 -7.37
N LEU A 155 11.97 3.22 -6.80
CA LEU A 155 11.76 3.30 -5.35
C LEU A 155 10.96 2.11 -4.83
N CYS A 156 9.95 1.66 -5.57
CA CYS A 156 9.14 0.50 -5.26
C CYS A 156 9.82 -0.85 -5.54
N ASP A 157 11.15 -0.89 -5.72
CA ASP A 157 11.90 -2.14 -5.92
C ASP A 157 11.50 -3.19 -4.88
N THR A 158 10.78 -4.19 -5.37
CA THR A 158 10.16 -5.29 -4.62
C THR A 158 11.14 -5.99 -3.68
N ASN A 159 12.44 -5.98 -3.97
CA ASN A 159 13.43 -6.67 -3.15
C ASN A 159 13.51 -6.13 -1.72
N LYS A 160 13.36 -4.81 -1.52
CA LYS A 160 13.49 -4.20 -0.17
C LYS A 160 12.27 -4.46 0.70
N TRP A 161 11.07 -4.33 0.13
CA TRP A 161 9.84 -4.69 0.82
C TRP A 161 9.77 -6.19 1.14
N VAL A 162 10.30 -7.05 0.26
CA VAL A 162 10.46 -8.48 0.53
C VAL A 162 11.42 -8.73 1.70
N ILE A 163 12.56 -8.03 1.77
CA ILE A 163 13.48 -8.14 2.91
C ILE A 163 12.79 -7.75 4.22
N TYR A 164 12.10 -6.60 4.24
CA TYR A 164 11.33 -6.16 5.41
C TYR A 164 10.31 -7.22 5.84
N ASN A 165 9.44 -7.66 4.92
CA ASN A 165 8.38 -8.63 5.22
C ASN A 165 8.96 -9.93 5.79
N ASN A 166 10.03 -10.46 5.20
CA ASN A 166 10.68 -11.68 5.69
C ASN A 166 11.23 -11.51 7.11
N LYS A 167 11.81 -10.34 7.42
CA LYS A 167 12.33 -10.05 8.76
C LYS A 167 11.22 -9.87 9.79
N ALA A 168 10.17 -9.11 9.44
CA ALA A 168 8.99 -8.94 10.28
C ALA A 168 8.32 -10.28 10.58
N ASP A 169 8.14 -11.15 9.58
CA ASP A 169 7.58 -12.50 9.76
C ASP A 169 8.45 -13.37 10.68
N THR A 170 9.76 -13.31 10.48
CA THR A 170 10.73 -14.04 11.33
C THR A 170 10.65 -13.56 12.78
N PHE A 171 10.63 -12.24 12.98
CA PHE A 171 10.46 -11.61 14.29
C PHE A 171 9.16 -12.05 14.95
N ILE A 172 8.02 -11.89 14.27
CA ILE A 172 6.70 -12.27 14.80
C ILE A 172 6.68 -13.75 15.19
N SER A 173 7.27 -14.63 14.37
CA SER A 173 7.34 -16.06 14.66
C SER A 173 8.15 -16.36 15.92
N LYS A 174 9.35 -15.78 16.05
CA LYS A 174 10.20 -16.00 17.25
C LYS A 174 9.60 -15.39 18.50
N ALA A 175 9.16 -14.13 18.43
CA ALA A 175 8.53 -13.43 19.54
C ALA A 175 7.29 -14.15 20.06
N LYS A 176 6.50 -14.77 19.16
CA LYS A 176 5.32 -15.55 19.55
C LYS A 176 5.66 -16.77 20.40
N ASN A 177 6.81 -17.39 20.16
CA ASN A 177 7.28 -18.59 20.87
C ASN A 177 7.95 -18.29 22.21
N LEU A 178 8.21 -17.01 22.52
CA LEU A 178 8.72 -16.62 23.83
C LEU A 178 7.62 -16.73 24.89
N PRO A 179 7.92 -17.25 26.10
CA PRO A 179 7.00 -17.23 27.21
C PRO A 179 6.64 -15.79 27.58
N TYR A 180 5.42 -15.58 28.06
CA TYR A 180 5.04 -14.32 28.67
C TYR A 180 5.79 -14.15 30.00
N TYR A 181 6.23 -12.94 30.28
CA TYR A 181 6.62 -12.59 31.63
C TYR A 181 5.35 -12.62 32.49
N LEU A 182 5.25 -13.60 33.39
CA LEU A 182 4.26 -13.55 34.47
C LEU A 182 4.63 -12.36 35.35
N THR A 183 3.88 -11.27 35.24
CA THR A 183 3.93 -10.23 36.26
C THR A 183 3.48 -10.87 37.58
N SER A 184 4.05 -10.42 38.70
CA SER A 184 3.78 -10.98 40.03
C SER A 184 2.31 -10.89 40.48
N GLU A 185 1.44 -10.26 39.68
CA GLU A 185 0.00 -10.14 39.93
C GLU A 185 -0.77 -11.41 39.50
N ASP A 186 -0.29 -12.16 38.50
CA ASP A 186 -0.93 -13.41 38.06
C ASP A 186 -0.60 -14.62 38.96
N SER A 187 0.26 -14.42 39.96
CA SER A 187 0.69 -15.47 40.90
C SER A 187 -0.11 -15.52 42.20
N GLN A 188 -1.16 -14.68 42.35
CA GLN A 188 -1.94 -14.60 43.59
C GLN A 188 -3.22 -15.45 43.66
N GLU A 189 -3.51 -16.31 42.67
CA GLU A 189 -4.70 -17.17 42.73
C GLU A 189 -4.36 -18.66 42.82
N LEU A 190 -3.55 -19.05 43.81
CA LEU A 190 -3.57 -20.40 44.35
C LEU A 190 -3.33 -20.32 45.86
N VAL A 191 -4.37 -19.90 46.59
CA VAL A 191 -4.46 -20.15 48.04
C VAL A 191 -4.70 -21.66 48.19
N PRO A 192 -3.80 -22.43 48.82
CA PRO A 192 -4.12 -23.78 49.22
C PRO A 192 -5.17 -23.68 50.33
N SER A 193 -6.35 -24.26 50.11
CA SER A 193 -7.32 -24.46 51.20
C SER A 193 -6.66 -25.37 52.24
N GLU A 194 -6.33 -24.81 53.40
CA GLU A 194 -5.89 -25.58 54.56
C GLU A 194 -6.96 -26.63 54.89
N GLU A 195 -6.55 -27.90 54.86
CA GLU A 195 -7.31 -29.02 55.41
C GLU A 195 -7.51 -28.78 56.92
N GLU A 196 -8.76 -28.67 57.36
CA GLU A 196 -9.08 -28.78 58.78
C GLU A 196 -8.76 -30.21 59.28
N PRO A 197 -8.04 -30.39 60.39
CA PRO A 197 -7.86 -31.70 60.97
C PRO A 197 -9.15 -32.13 61.69
N MET A 198 -9.89 -33.06 61.10
CA MET A 198 -10.90 -33.87 61.78
C MET A 198 -10.23 -34.75 62.83
N ALA A 199 -10.40 -34.41 64.11
CA ALA A 199 -10.13 -35.30 65.23
C ALA A 199 -11.32 -36.25 65.44
N SER A 200 -11.22 -37.47 64.93
CA SER A 200 -11.86 -38.69 65.45
C SER A 200 -10.85 -39.38 66.39
N GLU A 201 -11.15 -40.00 67.54
CA GLU A 201 -12.02 -41.15 67.84
C GLU A 201 -12.23 -41.18 69.39
N GLU A 202 -13.42 -41.40 69.93
CA GLU A 202 -14.11 -42.68 70.24
C GLU A 202 -13.65 -43.45 71.52
N LYS A 203 -14.59 -43.50 72.49
CA LYS A 203 -14.93 -44.51 73.53
C LYS A 203 -13.87 -45.22 74.39
N SER A 204 -14.17 -45.32 75.70
CA SER A 204 -14.67 -46.59 76.34
C SER A 204 -14.99 -46.47 77.85
N PRO A 205 -15.66 -47.48 78.47
CA PRO A 205 -16.60 -47.31 79.60
C PRO A 205 -16.11 -47.86 80.97
N GLU A 206 -17.08 -47.96 81.90
CA GLU A 206 -17.17 -48.76 83.14
C GLU A 206 -16.64 -48.20 84.49
N GLY A 207 -17.59 -47.86 85.37
CA GLY A 207 -17.97 -48.75 86.50
C GLY A 207 -17.11 -48.79 87.77
N GLY A 208 -17.71 -48.39 88.90
CA GLY A 208 -17.33 -48.75 90.28
C GLY A 208 -17.36 -47.52 91.23
N LYS A 209 -18.13 -47.46 92.33
CA LYS A 209 -18.70 -48.47 93.23
C LYS A 209 -20.09 -48.05 93.72
#